data_AF-D0EWC9-F1
#
_entry.id   AF-D0EWC9-F1
#
_cell.length_a   1.000
_cell.length_b   1.000
_cell.length_c   1.000
_cell.angle_alpha   90.00
_cell.angle_beta   90.00
_cell.angle_gamma   90.00
#
_symmetry.space_group_name_H-M   'P 1'
#
loop_
_entity.id
_entity.type
_entity.pdbx_description
1 polymer ?
#
loop_
_entity_poly.entity_id
_entity_poly.type
_entity_poly.pdbx_seq_one_letter_code
_entity_poly.pdbx_strand_id
1 'polypeptide(L)' 'EEVVRFDSDVGEYHAVTELGRSDAEVWNSQKEVLEDARAAV' A
#
# COMPACT_ATOMS: atom_id res chain seq x y z
N GLU A 1 -11.35 9.56 5.58
CA GLU A 1 -10.22 9.08 6.40
C GLU A 1 -9.36 8.22 5.49
N GLU A 2 -8.08 8.54 5.33
CA GLU A 2 -7.15 7.61 4.66
C GLU A 2 -7.00 6.39 5.58
N VAL A 3 -7.12 5.17 5.03
CA VAL A 3 -6.97 3.92 5.80
C VAL A 3 -5.68 3.19 5.44
N VAL A 4 -5.15 3.45 4.24
CA VAL A 4 -3.89 2.89 3.72
C VAL A 4 -3.11 3.98 2.99
N ARG A 5 -1.78 3.96 3.07
CA ARG A 5 -0.86 4.86 2.38
C ARG A 5 0.28 4.08 1.75
N PHE A 6 0.72 4.45 0.56
CA PHE A 6 1.95 3.91 -0.04
C PHE A 6 3.19 4.55 0.61
N ASP A 7 4.09 3.72 1.10
CA ASP A 7 5.40 4.11 1.64
C ASP A 7 6.44 3.95 0.54
N SER A 8 7.01 5.06 0.06
CA SER A 8 8.00 5.05 -1.04
C SER A 8 9.39 4.57 -0.61
N ASP A 9 9.71 4.62 0.69
CA ASP A 9 11.00 4.15 1.20
C ASP A 9 11.03 2.61 1.24
N VAL A 10 9.90 1.99 1.58
CA VAL A 10 9.73 0.53 1.58
C VAL A 10 9.24 0.02 0.22
N GLY A 11 8.51 0.85 -0.52
CA GLY A 11 7.88 0.50 -1.79
C GLY A 11 6.64 -0.40 -1.61
N GLU A 12 5.87 -0.20 -0.54
CA GLU A 12 4.71 -1.01 -0.14
C GLU A 12 3.61 -0.14 0.51
N TYR A 13 2.38 -0.64 0.51
CA TYR A 13 1.27 -0.01 1.22
C TYR A 13 1.30 -0.33 2.71
N HIS A 14 1.12 0.70 3.54
CA HIS A 14 1.03 0.65 4.98
C HIS A 14 -0.35 1.10 5.46
N ALA A 15 -0.93 0.34 6.39
CA ALA A 15 -2.17 0.70 7.05
C ALA A 15 -1.93 1.88 8.01
N VAL A 16 -2.64 2.99 7.81
CA VAL A 16 -2.58 4.15 8.71
C VAL A 16 -3.57 4.02 9.88
N THR A 17 -4.56 3.14 9.75
CA THR A 17 -5.48 2.74 10.82
C THR A 17 -5.60 1.21 10.86
N GLU A 18 -6.10 0.66 11.96
CA GLU A 18 -6.26 -0.80 12.09
C GLU A 18 -7.19 -1.42 11.03
N LEU A 19 -8.16 -0.64 10.54
CA LEU A 19 -9.09 -1.07 9.48
C LEU A 19 -8.39 -1.26 8.14
N GLY A 20 -7.33 -0.50 7.87
CA GLY A 20 -6.58 -0.60 6.62
C GLY A 20 -5.60 -1.77 6.56
N ARG A 21 -5.45 -2.58 7.62
CA ARG A 21 -4.49 -3.69 7.63
C ARG A 21 -4.81 -4.72 6.55
N SER A 22 -6.08 -5.13 6.47
CA SER A 22 -6.53 -6.09 5.45
C SER A 22 -6.37 -5.52 4.04
N ASP A 23 -6.66 -4.23 3.86
CA ASP A 23 -6.47 -3.58 2.56
C ASP A 23 -4.98 -3.51 2.20
N ALA A 24 -4.10 -3.08 3.11
CA ALA A 24 -2.66 -3.05 2.86
C ALA A 24 -2.10 -4.43 2.47
N GLU A 25 -2.53 -5.50 3.15
CA GLU A 25 -2.13 -6.88 2.79
C GLU A 25 -2.61 -7.28 1.38
N VAL A 26 -3.87 -6.97 1.03
CA VAL A 26 -4.41 -7.27 -0.30
C VAL A 26 -3.65 -6.50 -1.38
N TRP A 27 -3.33 -5.23 -1.16
CA TRP A 27 -2.64 -4.40 -2.14
C TRP A 27 -1.17 -4.79 -2.26
N ASN A 28 -0.49 -5.14 -1.16
CA ASN A 28 0.89 -5.64 -1.19
C ASN A 28 1.02 -7.05 -1.79
N SER A 29 -0.05 -7.85 -1.76
CA SER A 29 -0.04 -9.15 -2.44
C SER A 29 -0.12 -9.02 -3.97
N GLN A 30 -0.57 -7.87 -4.48
CA GLN A 30 -0.77 -7.62 -5.91
C GLN A 30 0.46 -6.95 -6.51
N LYS A 31 1.27 -7.75 -7.19
CA LYS A 31 2.52 -7.27 -7.80
C LYS A 31 2.31 -6.12 -8.78
N GLU A 32 1.28 -6.18 -9.62
CA GLU A 32 0.97 -5.12 -10.60
C GLU A 32 0.67 -3.78 -9.90
N VAL A 33 -0.07 -3.83 -8.80
CA VAL A 33 -0.44 -2.64 -8.01
C VAL A 33 0.77 -2.01 -7.32
N LEU A 34 1.66 -2.84 -6.76
CA LEU A 34 2.92 -2.37 -6.18
C LEU A 34 3.84 -1.73 -7.22
N GLU A 35 3.97 -2.34 -8.39
CA GLU A 35 4.84 -1.81 -9.45
C GLU A 35 4.30 -0.49 -10.01
N ASP A 36 2.98 -0.35 -10.18
CA ASP A 36 2.34 0.91 -10.59
C ASP A 36 2.56 2.02 -9.55
N ALA A 37 2.36 1.70 -8.25
CA ALA A 37 2.58 2.65 -7.17
C ALA A 37 4.06 3.09 -7.04
N ARG A 38 5.01 2.17 -7.26
CA ARG A 38 6.45 2.49 -7.31
C ARG A 38 6.84 3.35 -8.49
N ALA A 39 6.16 3.18 -9.63
CA ALA A 39 6.42 3.99 -10.83
C ALA A 39 5.84 5.41 -10.74
N ALA A 40 4.86 5.62 -9.84
CA ALA A 40 4.18 6.90 -9.66
C ALA A 40 4.91 7.89 -8.73
N VAL A 41 6.01 7.48 -8.08
CA VAL A 41 6.76 8.28 -7.08
C VAL A 41 8.15 8.69 -7.56
#